data_AF-A0AAU5A5S5-F1
#
_entry.id   AF-A0AAU5A5S5-F1
#
_cell.length_a   1.000
_cell.length_b   1.000
_cell.length_c   1.000
_cell.angle_alpha   90.00
_cell.angle_beta   90.00
_cell.angle_gamma   90.00
#
_symmetry.space_group_name_H-M   'P 1'
#
loop_
_entity.id
_entity.type
_entity.pdbx_description
1 polymer ?
#
loop_
_entity_poly.entity_id
_entity_poly.type
_entity_poly.pdbx_seq_one_letter_code
_entity_poly.pdbx_strand_id
1 'polypeptide(L)'
;MAFTLFQPGNRITAGRLEAMCGLWTPYTPVWTADSGTTSIGDGSIVGRYQVRGPTVEFSLRLNWGTTTSQSVTTSNWSFSLPVAPYTGDGNTWQPVKAWVFDASPGARWQLAGYINASTSTITALTANADGGFLDSQEMPSQTAEAASTTSIQPGNLAWANGDRLNIWGSYEAAA
;
A
#
# COMPACT_ATOMS: atom_id res chain seq x y z
N MET A 1 -11.49 1.97 16.83
CA MET A 1 -12.69 1.71 17.66
C MET A 1 -12.44 0.43 18.44
N ALA A 2 -12.61 0.45 19.76
CA ALA A 2 -12.45 -0.76 20.58
C ALA A 2 -13.59 -1.74 20.26
N PHE A 3 -13.25 -2.95 19.83
CA PHE A 3 -14.24 -4.00 19.64
C PHE A 3 -14.79 -4.40 21.01
N THR A 4 -16.11 -4.32 21.21
CA THR A 4 -16.72 -4.83 22.45
C THR A 4 -17.04 -6.31 22.22
N LEU A 5 -16.47 -7.20 23.03
CA LEU A 5 -16.74 -8.64 22.97
C LEU A 5 -18.25 -8.91 23.09
N PHE A 6 -18.74 -9.91 22.35
CA PHE A 6 -20.10 -10.39 22.52
C PHE A 6 -20.21 -11.07 23.88
N GLN A 7 -20.98 -10.47 24.79
CA GLN A 7 -21.28 -11.09 26.08
C GLN A 7 -22.41 -12.12 25.91
N PRO A 8 -22.33 -13.27 26.62
CA PRO A 8 -23.43 -14.22 26.67
C PRO A 8 -24.76 -13.56 27.07
N GLY A 9 -25.84 -13.94 26.40
CA GLY A 9 -27.20 -13.42 26.68
C GLY A 9 -27.60 -12.17 25.89
N ASN A 10 -26.67 -11.53 25.17
CA ASN A 10 -27.01 -10.43 24.28
C ASN A 10 -27.69 -10.94 23.00
N ARG A 11 -28.71 -10.20 22.51
CA ARG A 11 -29.34 -10.50 21.23
C ARG A 11 -28.39 -10.12 20.08
N ILE A 12 -28.27 -10.97 19.07
CA ILE A 12 -27.67 -10.59 17.79
C ILE A 12 -28.63 -9.60 17.10
N THR A 13 -28.24 -8.33 17.08
CA THR A 13 -28.92 -7.28 16.31
C THR A 13 -28.19 -7.06 14.98
N ALA A 14 -28.85 -6.43 14.00
CA ALA A 14 -28.23 -6.09 12.72
C ALA A 14 -26.95 -5.25 12.92
N GLY A 15 -27.01 -4.19 13.72
CA GLY A 15 -25.82 -3.37 14.04
C GLY A 15 -24.71 -4.14 14.75
N ARG A 16 -25.04 -5.21 15.51
CA ARG A 16 -24.03 -6.06 16.13
C ARG A 16 -23.35 -6.98 15.12
N LEU A 17 -24.11 -7.51 14.17
CA LEU A 17 -23.57 -8.31 13.07
C LEU A 17 -22.65 -7.45 12.19
N GLU A 18 -23.06 -6.23 11.87
CA GLU A 18 -22.24 -5.27 11.11
C GLU A 18 -20.91 -4.96 11.83
N ALA A 19 -20.94 -4.78 13.15
CA ALA A 19 -19.73 -4.59 13.94
C ALA A 19 -18.80 -5.82 13.95
N MET A 20 -19.34 -7.03 13.76
CA MET A 20 -18.55 -8.28 13.69
C MET A 20 -17.97 -8.53 12.29
N CYS A 21 -18.70 -8.16 11.24
CA CYS A 21 -18.29 -8.39 9.86
C CYS A 21 -17.26 -7.36 9.35
N GLY A 22 -17.07 -6.25 10.07
CA GLY A 22 -16.16 -5.18 9.68
C GLY A 22 -16.74 -4.36 8.53
N LEU A 23 -17.12 -3.10 8.78
CA LEU A 23 -17.54 -2.19 7.72
C LEU A 23 -16.33 -1.52 7.07
N TRP A 24 -16.35 -1.41 5.75
CA TRP A 24 -15.36 -0.64 5.01
C TRP A 24 -15.43 0.83 5.43
N THR A 25 -14.38 1.28 6.10
CA THR A 25 -14.20 2.64 6.60
C THR A 25 -13.20 3.35 5.69
N PRO A 26 -13.52 4.55 5.16
CA PRO A 26 -12.56 5.31 4.39
C PRO A 26 -11.42 5.80 5.28
N TYR A 27 -10.22 5.88 4.72
CA TYR A 27 -9.08 6.56 5.33
C TYR A 27 -8.28 7.26 4.24
N THR A 28 -7.50 8.27 4.63
CA THR A 28 -6.59 8.95 3.70
C THR A 28 -5.16 8.51 4.04
N PRO A 29 -4.55 7.65 3.22
CA PRO A 29 -3.17 7.24 3.39
C PRO A 29 -2.23 8.44 3.22
N VAL A 30 -1.19 8.50 4.04
CA VAL A 30 -0.07 9.42 3.86
C VAL A 30 0.93 8.74 2.93
N TRP A 31 1.28 9.39 1.83
CA TRP A 31 2.29 8.93 0.88
C TRP A 31 3.62 9.61 1.19
N THR A 32 4.65 8.82 1.45
CA THR A 32 6.01 9.29 1.73
C THR A 32 7.02 8.60 0.82
N ALA A 33 8.21 9.17 0.76
CA ALA A 33 9.36 8.62 0.08
C ALA A 33 10.55 8.52 1.06
N ASP A 34 11.39 7.51 0.91
CA ASP A 34 12.62 7.35 1.70
C ASP A 34 13.68 8.42 1.40
N SER A 35 13.58 9.04 0.22
CA SER A 35 14.44 10.10 -0.27
C SER A 35 13.61 11.09 -1.10
N GLY A 36 13.88 12.39 -0.91
CA GLY A 36 13.10 13.45 -1.57
C GLY A 36 11.73 13.71 -0.93
N THR A 37 10.85 14.34 -1.68
CA THR A 37 9.50 14.75 -1.26
C THR A 37 8.46 14.32 -2.29
N THR A 38 7.31 13.91 -1.79
CA THR A 38 6.12 13.56 -2.59
C THR A 38 5.05 14.62 -2.37
N SER A 39 4.31 14.98 -3.43
CA SER A 39 3.19 15.90 -3.35
C SER A 39 2.05 15.39 -4.21
N ILE A 40 0.84 15.33 -3.64
CA ILE A 40 -0.32 14.81 -4.35
C ILE A 40 -0.85 15.79 -5.41
N GLY A 41 -0.70 17.10 -5.20
CA GLY A 41 -1.23 18.13 -6.10
C GLY A 41 -2.74 17.96 -6.37
N ASP A 42 -3.10 17.95 -7.65
CA ASP A 42 -4.44 17.68 -8.21
C ASP A 42 -4.77 16.19 -8.40
N GLY A 43 -3.83 15.31 -8.03
CA GLY A 43 -4.07 13.87 -7.95
C GLY A 43 -4.95 13.50 -6.75
N SER A 44 -5.09 12.20 -6.49
CA SER A 44 -5.86 11.73 -5.34
C SER A 44 -5.23 10.51 -4.71
N ILE A 45 -5.19 10.48 -3.38
CA ILE A 45 -4.90 9.27 -2.61
C ILE A 45 -6.10 8.91 -1.75
N VAL A 46 -6.63 7.71 -1.97
CA VAL A 46 -7.82 7.22 -1.27
C VAL A 46 -7.56 5.83 -0.73
N GLY A 47 -7.97 5.60 0.50
CA GLY A 47 -7.88 4.32 1.17
C GLY A 47 -9.23 3.90 1.74
N ARG A 48 -9.40 2.61 1.92
CA ARG A 48 -10.47 2.04 2.74
C ARG A 48 -9.95 0.80 3.45
N TYR A 49 -10.49 0.52 4.63
CA TYR A 49 -10.12 -0.64 5.42
C TYR A 49 -11.31 -1.20 6.19
N GLN A 50 -11.21 -2.46 6.59
CA GLN A 50 -12.14 -3.12 7.50
C GLN A 50 -11.34 -3.91 8.54
N VAL A 51 -11.85 -3.95 9.76
CA VAL A 51 -11.25 -4.72 10.86
C VAL A 51 -12.20 -5.87 11.19
N ARG A 52 -11.69 -7.10 11.13
CA ARG A 52 -12.41 -8.35 11.47
C ARG A 52 -11.59 -9.14 12.47
N GLY A 53 -12.00 -9.09 13.74
CA GLY A 53 -11.17 -9.61 14.83
C GLY A 53 -9.81 -8.87 14.88
N PRO A 54 -8.67 -9.59 14.94
CA PRO A 54 -7.34 -8.98 14.87
C PRO A 54 -6.87 -8.67 13.44
N THR A 55 -7.61 -9.07 12.40
CA THR A 55 -7.18 -8.88 11.01
C THR A 55 -7.72 -7.59 10.42
N VAL A 56 -6.86 -6.81 9.81
CA VAL A 56 -7.20 -5.63 9.02
C VAL A 56 -7.05 -5.96 7.55
N GLU A 57 -8.12 -5.78 6.77
CA GLU A 57 -8.05 -5.80 5.31
C GLU A 57 -8.14 -4.37 4.78
N PHE A 58 -7.31 -4.04 3.81
CA PHE A 58 -7.22 -2.68 3.28
C PHE A 58 -7.11 -2.66 1.75
N SER A 59 -7.45 -1.51 1.18
CA SER A 59 -7.19 -1.17 -0.21
C SER A 59 -6.89 0.32 -0.31
N LEU A 60 -5.83 0.68 -1.04
CA LEU A 60 -5.49 2.06 -1.39
C LEU A 60 -5.34 2.21 -2.90
N ARG A 61 -5.65 3.42 -3.37
CA ARG A 61 -5.36 3.89 -4.72
C ARG A 61 -4.72 5.27 -4.68
N LEU A 62 -3.60 5.40 -5.38
CA LEU A 62 -3.01 6.67 -5.77
C LEU A 62 -3.34 6.89 -7.26
N ASN A 63 -3.95 8.02 -7.58
CA ASN A 63 -4.13 8.50 -8.95
C ASN A 63 -3.21 9.70 -9.16
N TRP A 64 -2.42 9.65 -10.23
CA TRP A 64 -1.51 10.71 -10.60
C TRP A 64 -2.25 11.79 -11.40
N GLY A 65 -2.16 13.03 -10.92
CA GLY A 65 -2.67 14.23 -11.58
C GLY A 65 -1.57 14.96 -12.36
N THR A 66 -1.89 16.12 -12.90
CA THR A 66 -0.93 16.94 -13.68
C THR A 66 0.13 17.63 -12.82
N THR A 67 -0.19 17.89 -11.56
CA THR A 67 0.65 18.56 -10.56
C THR A 67 1.09 17.62 -9.44
N THR A 68 0.69 16.34 -9.49
CA THR A 68 1.29 15.30 -8.64
C THR A 68 2.77 15.18 -8.96
N SER A 69 3.61 15.20 -7.94
CA SER A 69 5.07 15.20 -8.12
C SER A 69 5.80 14.36 -7.10
N GLN A 70 6.96 13.87 -7.52
CA GLN A 70 8.02 13.34 -6.68
C GLN A 70 9.29 14.12 -7.00
N SER A 71 10.08 14.48 -5.99
CA SER A 71 11.31 15.24 -6.22
C SER A 71 12.48 14.36 -6.65
N VAL A 72 12.38 13.05 -6.46
CA VAL A 72 13.40 12.06 -6.79
C VAL A 72 12.71 10.90 -7.49
N THR A 73 13.23 10.48 -8.65
CA THR A 73 12.63 9.38 -9.41
C THR A 73 12.93 8.02 -8.76
N THR A 74 14.09 7.89 -8.10
CA THR A 74 14.64 6.67 -7.48
C THR A 74 14.10 6.33 -6.08
N SER A 75 13.13 7.08 -5.56
CA SER A 75 12.74 6.90 -4.16
C SER A 75 11.82 5.69 -3.96
N ASN A 76 12.00 4.95 -2.86
CA ASN A 76 11.01 3.97 -2.43
C ASN A 76 9.82 4.69 -1.81
N TRP A 77 8.62 4.33 -2.25
CA TRP A 77 7.39 4.89 -1.73
C TRP A 77 6.83 4.05 -0.60
N SER A 78 6.36 4.75 0.41
CA SER A 78 5.67 4.17 1.56
C SER A 78 4.30 4.82 1.74
N PHE A 79 3.35 4.04 2.23
CA PHE A 79 1.98 4.49 2.46
C PHE A 79 1.55 4.15 3.88
N SER A 80 1.00 5.10 4.63
CA SER A 80 0.58 4.85 6.00
C SER A 80 -0.56 3.83 6.09
N LEU A 81 -0.51 2.99 7.12
CA LEU A 81 -1.60 2.07 7.47
C LEU A 81 -2.69 2.78 8.29
N PRO A 82 -3.96 2.33 8.18
CA PRO A 82 -5.07 2.87 8.96
C PRO A 82 -5.07 2.42 10.43
N VAL A 83 -4.40 1.30 10.73
CA VAL A 83 -4.27 0.72 12.07
C VAL A 83 -2.83 0.23 12.23
N ALA A 84 -2.27 0.32 13.44
CA ALA A 84 -0.94 -0.20 13.70
C ALA A 84 -0.90 -1.72 13.47
N PRO A 85 0.06 -2.26 12.70
CA PRO A 85 0.21 -3.69 12.50
C PRO A 85 0.88 -4.36 13.71
N TYR A 86 0.66 -5.67 13.85
CA TYR A 86 1.35 -6.53 14.79
C TYR A 86 2.85 -6.60 14.44
N THR A 87 3.69 -6.49 15.46
CA THR A 87 5.16 -6.39 15.30
C THR A 87 5.91 -7.65 15.74
N GLY A 88 5.23 -8.67 16.29
CA GLY A 88 5.89 -9.78 16.97
C GLY A 88 6.66 -10.74 16.06
N ASP A 89 6.29 -10.82 14.78
CA ASP A 89 7.00 -11.65 13.79
C ASP A 89 8.13 -10.89 13.07
N GLY A 90 8.30 -9.59 13.36
CA GLY A 90 9.26 -8.71 12.70
C GLY A 90 8.68 -7.92 11.54
N ASN A 91 9.51 -7.07 10.94
CA ASN A 91 9.13 -6.34 9.73
C ASN A 91 9.05 -7.30 8.53
N THR A 92 8.31 -6.92 7.49
CA THR A 92 8.27 -7.58 6.17
C THR A 92 7.50 -8.92 6.07
N TRP A 93 7.00 -9.46 7.18
CA TRP A 93 6.28 -10.75 7.20
C TRP A 93 4.90 -10.76 6.56
N GLN A 94 4.24 -9.60 6.45
CA GLN A 94 2.87 -9.50 5.97
C GLN A 94 2.87 -9.00 4.52
N PRO A 95 2.65 -9.89 3.52
CA PRO A 95 2.76 -9.53 2.12
C PRO A 95 1.57 -8.68 1.67
N VAL A 96 1.83 -7.74 0.77
CA VAL A 96 0.81 -6.95 0.09
C VAL A 96 0.89 -7.16 -1.42
N LYS A 97 -0.23 -6.99 -2.10
CA LYS A 97 -0.32 -7.08 -3.56
C LYS A 97 -0.60 -5.71 -4.13
N ALA A 98 -0.04 -5.44 -5.29
CA ALA A 98 -0.23 -4.18 -5.97
C ALA A 98 -0.29 -4.35 -7.49
N TRP A 99 -0.80 -3.34 -8.19
CA TRP A 99 -0.57 -3.14 -9.61
C TRP A 99 -0.46 -1.67 -9.91
N VAL A 100 0.27 -1.38 -10.96
CA VAL A 100 0.35 -0.05 -11.56
C VAL A 100 -0.25 -0.08 -12.95
N PHE A 101 -0.84 1.03 -13.32
CA PHE A 101 -1.41 1.29 -14.62
C PHE A 101 -0.82 2.59 -15.17
N ASP A 102 -0.27 2.51 -16.38
CA ASP A 102 0.16 3.67 -17.14
C ASP A 102 -0.93 4.00 -18.16
N ALA A 103 -1.46 5.22 -18.10
CA ALA A 103 -2.52 5.68 -18.97
C ALA A 103 -2.05 5.92 -20.42
N SER A 104 -0.76 6.15 -20.64
CA SER A 104 -0.20 6.52 -21.94
C SER A 104 -0.17 5.35 -22.92
N PRO A 105 0.39 4.16 -22.59
CA PRO A 105 0.24 2.95 -23.38
C PRO A 105 -1.02 2.15 -23.02
N GLY A 106 -1.72 2.50 -21.92
CA GLY A 106 -2.86 1.73 -21.41
C GLY A 106 -2.48 0.35 -20.87
N ALA A 107 -1.29 0.23 -20.28
CA ALA A 107 -0.71 -1.05 -19.84
C ALA A 107 -0.77 -1.20 -18.31
N ARG A 108 -0.69 -2.45 -17.84
CA ARG A 108 -0.80 -2.83 -16.43
C ARG A 108 0.27 -3.83 -16.06
N TRP A 109 0.84 -3.64 -14.87
CA TRP A 109 1.86 -4.53 -14.32
C TRP A 109 1.55 -4.86 -12.88
N GLN A 110 1.83 -6.10 -12.48
CA GLN A 110 1.68 -6.56 -11.10
C GLN A 110 2.91 -6.19 -10.28
N LEU A 111 2.67 -5.87 -9.02
CA LEU A 111 3.64 -5.48 -8.03
C LEU A 111 3.34 -6.24 -6.74
N ALA A 112 4.33 -6.34 -5.86
CA ALA A 112 4.14 -6.87 -4.51
C ALA A 112 4.70 -5.87 -3.50
N GLY A 113 4.61 -6.20 -2.24
CA GLY A 113 5.23 -5.43 -1.18
C GLY A 113 5.05 -6.12 0.15
N TYR A 114 5.34 -5.40 1.20
CA TYR A 114 5.08 -5.86 2.55
C TYR A 114 4.71 -4.71 3.48
N ILE A 115 4.28 -5.07 4.67
CA ILE A 115 4.08 -4.12 5.76
C ILE A 115 5.34 -4.03 6.61
N ASN A 116 5.82 -2.80 6.79
CA ASN A 116 6.83 -2.48 7.78
C ASN A 116 6.12 -2.17 9.09
N ALA A 117 6.21 -3.12 10.02
CA ALA A 117 5.50 -3.03 11.28
C ALA A 117 6.06 -1.93 12.21
N SER A 118 7.37 -1.65 12.11
CA SER A 118 8.04 -0.63 12.90
C SER A 118 7.61 0.79 12.53
N THR A 119 7.34 1.05 11.24
CA THR A 119 6.91 2.37 10.76
C THR A 119 5.41 2.47 10.53
N SER A 120 4.65 1.37 10.69
CA SER A 120 3.22 1.29 10.36
C SER A 120 2.92 1.75 8.92
N THR A 121 3.78 1.34 7.98
CA THR A 121 3.66 1.68 6.56
C THR A 121 3.64 0.44 5.69
N ILE A 122 2.97 0.57 4.55
CA ILE A 122 3.09 -0.33 3.41
C ILE A 122 4.29 0.13 2.60
N THR A 123 5.25 -0.76 2.39
CA THR A 123 6.36 -0.53 1.46
C THR A 123 5.98 -1.19 0.14
N ALA A 124 5.86 -0.38 -0.92
CA ALA A 124 5.56 -0.89 -2.25
C ALA A 124 6.85 -1.31 -2.96
N LEU A 125 6.93 -2.57 -3.41
CA LEU A 125 8.05 -3.11 -4.18
C LEU A 125 7.66 -3.17 -5.66
N THR A 126 8.57 -2.76 -6.53
CA THR A 126 8.30 -2.75 -7.98
C THR A 126 8.84 -3.99 -8.65
N ALA A 127 8.09 -4.58 -9.59
CA ALA A 127 8.59 -5.67 -10.41
C ALA A 127 9.45 -5.13 -11.56
N ASN A 128 10.64 -5.70 -11.79
CA ASN A 128 11.43 -5.43 -12.99
C ASN A 128 10.76 -6.06 -14.24
N ALA A 129 11.32 -5.79 -15.42
CA ALA A 129 10.81 -6.28 -16.71
C ALA A 129 10.68 -7.83 -16.77
N ASP A 130 11.49 -8.56 -16.00
CA ASP A 130 11.47 -10.03 -15.90
C ASP A 130 10.53 -10.57 -14.80
N GLY A 131 9.83 -9.71 -14.07
CA GLY A 131 8.87 -10.10 -13.02
C GLY A 131 9.46 -10.37 -11.62
N GLY A 132 10.73 -10.03 -11.38
CA GLY A 132 11.39 -10.01 -10.07
C GLY A 132 11.14 -8.72 -9.28
N PHE A 133 11.01 -8.80 -7.95
CA PHE A 133 10.67 -7.67 -7.09
C PHE A 133 11.92 -6.89 -6.63
N LEU A 134 11.85 -5.56 -6.66
CA LEU A 134 12.90 -4.63 -6.23
C LEU A 134 12.66 -4.19 -4.77
N ASP A 135 13.54 -4.63 -3.86
CA ASP A 135 13.69 -4.10 -2.49
C ASP A 135 15.14 -3.62 -2.31
N SER A 136 15.35 -2.32 -2.06
CA SER A 136 16.70 -1.75 -1.94
C SER A 136 17.40 -2.02 -0.59
N GLN A 137 16.70 -2.50 0.44
CA GLN A 137 17.27 -2.76 1.76
C GLN A 137 17.42 -4.25 2.07
N GLU A 138 16.50 -5.12 1.65
CA GLU A 138 16.58 -6.57 1.91
C GLU A 138 17.15 -7.38 0.74
N MET A 139 17.09 -6.88 -0.51
CA MET A 139 17.65 -7.56 -1.69
C MET A 139 18.55 -6.64 -2.54
N PRO A 140 19.71 -6.21 -2.02
CA PRO A 140 20.59 -5.22 -2.67
C PRO A 140 21.26 -5.68 -3.97
N SER A 141 21.05 -6.92 -4.42
CA SER A 141 21.77 -7.51 -5.56
C SER A 141 21.00 -7.56 -6.89
N GLN A 142 19.79 -7.00 -6.97
CA GLN A 142 19.08 -6.88 -8.24
C GLN A 142 19.12 -5.43 -8.72
N THR A 143 20.32 -5.01 -9.14
CA THR A 143 20.49 -3.91 -10.10
C THR A 143 19.52 -4.15 -11.25
N ALA A 144 18.66 -3.16 -11.50
CA ALA A 144 17.69 -3.18 -12.58
C ALA A 144 18.30 -3.65 -13.91
N GLU A 145 17.49 -4.33 -14.72
CA GLU A 145 17.87 -4.73 -16.06
C GLU A 145 18.42 -3.52 -16.84
N ALA A 146 19.43 -3.80 -17.67
CA ALA A 146 20.29 -2.81 -18.31
C ALA A 146 19.53 -1.59 -18.85
N ALA A 147 19.92 -0.41 -18.35
CA ALA A 147 19.48 0.95 -18.71
C ALA A 147 18.27 1.57 -17.97
N SER A 148 17.60 0.87 -17.03
CA SER A 148 16.51 1.47 -16.22
C SER A 148 16.85 1.50 -14.73
N THR A 149 17.67 2.43 -14.27
CA THR A 149 18.18 2.42 -12.88
C THR A 149 17.24 2.97 -11.79
N THR A 150 16.01 3.45 -12.06
CA THR A 150 15.53 4.52 -11.15
C THR A 150 14.03 4.74 -10.92
N SER A 151 13.12 3.76 -10.96
CA SER A 151 11.74 4.08 -10.51
C SER A 151 10.88 2.90 -10.08
N ILE A 152 9.83 3.21 -9.31
CA ILE A 152 8.67 2.33 -9.05
C ILE A 152 7.86 2.01 -10.33
N GLN A 153 8.34 2.46 -11.50
CA GLN A 153 7.66 2.29 -12.76
C GLN A 153 8.17 1.01 -13.43
N PRO A 154 7.30 0.03 -13.66
CA PRO A 154 7.61 -1.06 -14.54
C PRO A 154 7.81 -0.52 -15.96
N GLY A 155 8.92 -0.87 -16.58
CA GLY A 155 9.21 -0.54 -17.98
C GLY A 155 9.81 0.84 -18.25
N ASN A 156 10.39 1.53 -17.25
CA ASN A 156 11.09 2.82 -17.45
C ASN A 156 10.19 3.97 -17.95
N LEU A 157 8.90 3.97 -17.58
CA LEU A 157 7.89 4.93 -18.05
C LEU A 157 7.57 5.96 -16.97
N ALA A 158 7.79 7.25 -17.24
CA ALA A 158 7.60 8.33 -16.28
C ALA A 158 6.13 8.47 -15.80
N TRP A 159 5.93 8.68 -14.49
CA TRP A 159 4.62 8.89 -13.87
C TRP A 159 4.03 10.17 -14.46
N ALA A 160 2.86 10.03 -15.07
CA ALA A 160 2.17 11.08 -15.79
C ALA A 160 0.69 11.12 -15.39
N ASN A 161 0.03 12.20 -15.79
CA ASN A 161 -1.39 12.38 -15.53
C ASN A 161 -2.21 11.18 -16.04
N GLY A 162 -3.01 10.59 -15.16
CA GLY A 162 -3.86 9.44 -15.46
C GLY A 162 -3.31 8.10 -14.95
N ASP A 163 -2.05 8.04 -14.57
CA ASP A 163 -1.41 6.84 -14.02
C ASP A 163 -1.96 6.49 -12.64
N ARG A 164 -1.91 5.20 -12.29
CA ARG A 164 -2.54 4.70 -11.07
C ARG A 164 -1.70 3.63 -10.40
N LEU A 165 -1.53 3.75 -9.08
CA LEU A 165 -1.06 2.68 -8.21
C LEU A 165 -2.23 2.18 -7.37
N ASN A 166 -2.44 0.87 -7.36
CA ASN A 166 -3.42 0.21 -6.50
C ASN A 166 -2.69 -0.78 -5.61
N ILE A 167 -2.96 -0.75 -4.31
CA ILE A 167 -2.40 -1.68 -3.33
C ILE A 167 -3.54 -2.24 -2.47
N TRP A 168 -3.48 -3.52 -2.16
CA TRP A 168 -4.41 -4.16 -1.24
C TRP A 168 -3.74 -5.34 -0.54
N GLY A 169 -4.33 -5.72 0.59
CA GLY A 169 -3.84 -6.84 1.36
C GLY A 169 -4.54 -6.93 2.71
N SER A 170 -4.00 -7.80 3.54
CA SER A 170 -4.45 -7.99 4.91
C SER A 170 -3.27 -8.11 5.85
N TYR A 171 -3.45 -7.66 7.08
CA TYR A 171 -2.47 -7.79 8.15
C TYR A 171 -3.11 -8.05 9.49
N GLU A 172 -2.32 -8.50 10.45
CA GLU A 172 -2.72 -8.56 11.84
C GLU A 172 -2.47 -7.21 12.50
N ALA A 173 -3.47 -6.67 13.19
CA ALA A 173 -3.36 -5.45 13.98
C ALA A 173 -2.57 -5.69 15.27
N ALA A 174 -1.92 -4.64 15.76
CA ALA A 174 -1.41 -4.62 17.13
C ALA A 174 -2.55 -4.88 18.13
N ALA A 175 -2.25 -5.63 19.19
CA ALA A 175 -3.17 -5.97 20.26
C ALA A 175 -3.56 -4.77 21.13
#